data_AF-A0A535RJH0-F1
#
_entry.id   AF-A0A535RJH0-F1
#
_cell.length_a   1.000
_cell.length_b   1.000
_cell.length_c   1.000
_cell.angle_alpha   90.00
_cell.angle_beta   90.00
_cell.angle_gamma   90.00
#
_symmetry.space_group_name_H-M   'P 1'
#
loop_
_entity.id
_entity.type
_entity.pdbx_description
1 polymer ?
#
loop_
_entity_poly.entity_id
_entity_poly.type
_entity_poly.pdbx_seq_one_letter_code
_entity_poly.pdbx_strand_id
1 'polypeptide(L)'
;MAANTPLLLKGADLTDQLNAESFVKDSDGSLWVALYQRCVHLGCTVPFRDDCVSFKCPCHGSHYNVDGEFLDGPAPRSLDRFAMSLGSGPSGTVTVSTGTLNNTVPHPDPTTRIIPIPSVQCSA
;
A
#
# COMPACT_ATOMS: atom_id res chain seq x y z
N MET A 1 -16.41 0.64 -4.18
CA MET A 1 -15.61 1.76 -4.73
C MET A 1 -16.14 2.03 -6.13
N ALA A 2 -16.22 3.30 -6.53
CA ALA A 2 -16.83 3.65 -7.80
C ALA A 2 -16.11 2.93 -8.94
N ALA A 3 -16.85 2.10 -9.68
CA ALA A 3 -16.37 1.53 -10.92
C ALA A 3 -15.90 2.70 -11.81
N ASN A 4 -14.68 2.61 -12.33
CA ASN A 4 -14.00 3.65 -13.11
C ASN A 4 -13.35 4.77 -12.28
N THR A 5 -12.42 4.44 -11.37
CA THR A 5 -11.45 5.45 -10.92
C THR A 5 -10.35 5.51 -11.98
N PRO A 6 -10.33 6.52 -12.89
CA PRO A 6 -9.26 6.62 -13.85
C PRO A 6 -7.94 6.90 -13.11
N LEU A 7 -6.95 6.04 -13.30
CA LEU A 7 -5.57 6.29 -12.90
C LEU A 7 -4.99 7.34 -13.85
N LEU A 8 -5.31 8.60 -13.59
CA LEU A 8 -4.85 9.71 -14.42
C LEU A 8 -3.40 10.03 -14.03
N LEU A 9 -2.46 9.44 -14.78
CA LEU A 9 -1.01 9.62 -14.59
C LEU A 9 -0.50 11.03 -14.97
N LYS A 10 -1.35 12.06 -14.92
CA LYS A 10 -0.99 13.46 -15.24
C LYS A 10 -0.82 14.24 -13.94
N GLY A 11 0.18 15.15 -13.91
CA GLY A 11 0.77 15.70 -12.69
C GLY A 11 -0.17 16.13 -11.56
N ALA A 12 -1.29 16.81 -11.84
CA ALA A 12 -2.26 17.20 -10.81
C ALA A 12 -3.07 15.99 -10.31
N ASP A 13 -3.64 15.22 -11.23
CA ASP A 13 -4.48 14.06 -10.91
C ASP A 13 -3.67 12.96 -10.19
N LEU A 14 -2.42 12.74 -10.59
CA LEU A 14 -1.51 11.82 -9.92
C LEU A 14 -1.19 12.30 -8.50
N THR A 15 -1.02 13.61 -8.30
CA THR A 15 -0.77 14.17 -6.97
C THR A 15 -1.99 13.97 -6.07
N ASP A 16 -3.19 14.24 -6.60
CA ASP A 16 -4.45 14.03 -5.87
C ASP A 16 -4.65 12.55 -5.51
N GLN A 17 -4.31 11.64 -6.42
CA GLN A 17 -4.36 10.20 -6.15
C GLN A 17 -3.36 9.80 -5.06
N LEU A 18 -2.09 10.20 -5.18
CA LEU A 18 -1.05 9.88 -4.19
C LEU A 18 -1.44 10.41 -2.80
N ASN A 19 -2.01 11.62 -2.73
CA ASN A 19 -2.53 12.20 -1.49
C ASN A 19 -3.70 11.38 -0.92
N ALA A 20 -4.68 11.00 -1.76
CA ALA A 20 -5.80 10.17 -1.33
C ALA A 20 -5.32 8.80 -0.80
N GLU A 21 -4.24 8.29 -1.36
CA GLU A 21 -3.62 7.01 -0.99
C GLU A 21 -2.58 7.10 0.13
N SER A 22 -2.37 8.29 0.71
CA SER A 22 -1.42 8.55 1.80
C SER A 22 0.06 8.28 1.45
N PHE A 23 0.43 8.47 0.18
CA PHE A 23 1.83 8.55 -0.22
C PHE A 23 2.40 9.93 0.04
N VAL A 24 3.69 10.00 0.36
CA VAL A 24 4.47 11.25 0.32
C VAL A 24 5.61 11.12 -0.67
N LYS A 25 5.83 12.18 -1.45
CA LYS A 25 6.92 12.26 -2.42
C LYS A 25 8.10 13.01 -1.83
N ASP A 26 9.26 12.37 -1.77
CA ASP A 26 10.51 13.00 -1.36
C ASP A 26 11.09 13.87 -2.48
N SER A 27 12.04 14.71 -2.11
CA SER A 27 12.83 15.61 -2.95
C SER A 27 13.61 14.91 -4.07
N ASP A 28 14.03 13.67 -3.87
CA ASP A 28 14.69 12.84 -4.89
C ASP A 28 13.70 12.17 -5.86
N GLY A 29 12.40 12.34 -5.63
CA GLY A 29 11.32 11.76 -6.41
C GLY A 29 10.83 10.39 -5.93
N SER A 30 11.44 9.82 -4.88
CA SER A 30 10.96 8.60 -4.24
C SER A 30 9.59 8.80 -3.58
N LEU A 31 8.82 7.71 -3.51
CA LEU A 31 7.51 7.67 -2.86
C LEU A 31 7.63 6.83 -1.59
N TRP A 32 7.05 7.33 -0.51
CA TRP A 32 6.99 6.64 0.78
C TRP A 32 5.53 6.43 1.18
N VAL A 33 5.26 5.26 1.76
CA VAL A 33 3.95 4.89 2.31
C VAL A 33 4.13 4.16 3.64
N ALA A 34 3.22 4.42 4.58
CA ALA A 34 3.23 3.81 5.89
C ALA A 34 2.11 2.77 5.96
N LEU A 35 2.49 1.50 5.94
CA LEU A 35 1.54 0.38 5.95
C LEU A 35 1.23 -0.05 7.39
N TYR A 36 -0.05 -0.30 7.66
CA TYR A 36 -0.43 -1.03 8.86
C TYR A 36 -0.22 -2.53 8.61
N GLN A 37 0.78 -3.12 9.24
CA GLN A 37 1.07 -4.58 9.16
C GLN A 37 0.04 -5.43 9.93
N ARG A 38 -1.24 -5.12 9.77
CA ARG A 38 -2.39 -5.83 10.31
C ARG A 38 -3.26 -6.28 9.15
N CYS A 39 -3.44 -7.59 9.04
CA CYS A 39 -4.20 -8.20 7.96
C CYS A 39 -5.65 -7.75 8.03
N VAL A 40 -6.15 -7.21 6.92
CA VAL A 40 -7.52 -6.72 6.81
C VAL A 40 -8.56 -7.84 6.63
N HIS A 41 -8.11 -9.10 6.65
CA HIS A 41 -9.00 -10.26 6.77
C HIS A 41 -9.52 -10.37 8.22
N LEU A 42 -8.67 -10.76 9.17
CA LEU A 42 -9.05 -11.02 10.58
C LEU A 42 -8.03 -10.49 11.60
N GLY A 43 -7.11 -9.60 11.21
CA GLY A 43 -6.28 -8.84 12.13
C GLY A 43 -4.93 -9.45 12.53
N CYS A 44 -4.51 -10.58 11.95
CA CYS A 44 -3.17 -11.13 12.15
C CYS A 44 -2.08 -10.14 11.73
N THR A 45 -0.91 -10.18 12.36
CA THR A 45 0.28 -9.46 11.86
C THR A 45 0.68 -9.99 10.49
N VAL A 46 1.06 -9.10 9.56
CA VAL A 46 1.50 -9.48 8.21
C VAL A 46 3.00 -9.17 8.06
N PRO A 47 3.88 -10.19 8.16
CA PRO A 47 5.32 -9.99 8.00
C PRO A 47 5.70 -9.73 6.54
N PHE A 48 6.77 -8.98 6.36
CA PHE A 48 7.50 -8.94 5.08
C PHE A 48 8.23 -10.28 4.86
N ARG A 49 8.33 -10.68 3.60
CA ARG A 49 8.91 -11.95 3.16
C ARG A 49 9.97 -11.68 2.09
N ASP A 50 11.23 -11.94 2.43
CA ASP A 50 12.37 -11.68 1.55
C ASP A 50 12.41 -12.60 0.31
N ASP A 51 11.89 -13.83 0.43
CA ASP A 51 11.85 -14.83 -0.65
C ASP A 51 10.97 -14.38 -1.83
N CYS A 52 9.97 -13.55 -1.56
CA CYS A 52 8.98 -13.12 -2.54
C CYS A 52 8.82 -11.58 -2.59
N VAL A 53 9.66 -10.84 -1.87
CA VAL A 53 9.71 -9.37 -1.79
C VAL A 53 8.31 -8.77 -1.62
N SER A 54 7.55 -9.28 -0.65
CA SER A 54 6.15 -8.91 -0.44
C SER A 54 5.68 -9.26 0.98
N PHE A 55 4.46 -8.89 1.33
CA PHE A 55 3.86 -9.17 2.63
C PHE A 55 2.90 -10.34 2.53
N LYS A 56 3.09 -11.40 3.32
CA LYS A 56 2.19 -12.56 3.31
C LYS A 56 1.74 -12.92 4.72
N CYS A 57 0.42 -13.02 4.88
CA CYS A 57 -0.19 -13.33 6.16
C CYS A 57 -0.13 -14.85 6.42
N PRO A 58 0.53 -15.30 7.51
CA PRO A 58 0.71 -16.72 7.79
C PRO A 58 -0.58 -17.43 8.24
N CYS A 59 -1.61 -16.67 8.60
CA CYS A 59 -2.86 -17.24 9.10
C CYS A 59 -3.68 -17.90 7.97
N HIS A 60 -3.86 -17.21 6.84
CA HIS A 60 -4.73 -17.67 5.75
C HIS A 60 -4.19 -17.32 4.35
N GLY A 61 -2.94 -16.84 4.25
CA GLY A 61 -2.27 -16.62 2.98
C GLY A 61 -2.61 -15.32 2.25
N SER A 62 -3.32 -14.36 2.86
CA SER A 62 -3.51 -13.03 2.28
C SER A 62 -2.15 -12.41 1.93
N HIS A 63 -1.98 -12.02 0.67
CA HIS A 63 -0.71 -11.63 0.09
C HIS A 63 -0.83 -10.21 -0.47
N TYR A 64 0.15 -9.37 -0.19
CA TYR A 64 0.19 -7.97 -0.58
C TYR A 64 1.57 -7.62 -1.13
N ASN A 65 1.66 -6.72 -2.11
CA ASN A 65 2.95 -6.24 -2.61
C ASN A 65 3.63 -5.28 -1.62
N VAL A 66 4.80 -4.76 -2.00
CA VAL A 66 5.63 -3.85 -1.16
C VAL A 66 4.91 -2.56 -0.75
N ASP A 67 3.91 -2.13 -1.52
CA ASP A 67 3.11 -0.93 -1.26
C ASP A 67 1.77 -1.26 -0.56
N GLY A 68 1.63 -2.50 -0.11
CA GLY A 68 0.47 -3.01 0.62
C GLY A 68 -0.77 -3.28 -0.25
N GLU A 69 -0.65 -3.21 -1.57
CA GLU A 69 -1.74 -3.57 -2.47
C GLU A 69 -1.97 -5.07 -2.43
N PHE A 70 -3.24 -5.46 -2.38
CA PHE A 70 -3.60 -6.87 -2.39
C PHE A 70 -3.15 -7.57 -3.69
N LEU A 71 -2.62 -8.78 -3.55
CA LEU A 71 -2.24 -9.66 -4.65
C LEU A 71 -3.16 -10.87 -4.78
N ASP A 72 -3.32 -11.65 -3.69
CA ASP A 72 -4.15 -12.86 -3.62
C ASP A 72 -4.54 -13.22 -2.16
N GLY A 73 -5.45 -14.18 -1.97
CA GLY A 73 -5.92 -14.71 -0.70
C GLY A 73 -7.28 -14.15 -0.24
N PRO A 74 -7.68 -14.36 1.03
CA PRO A 74 -9.05 -14.07 1.48
C PRO A 74 -9.29 -12.61 1.92
N ALA A 75 -8.27 -11.75 1.90
CA ALA A 75 -8.44 -10.37 2.38
C ALA A 75 -9.34 -9.57 1.41
N PRO A 76 -10.32 -8.82 1.90
CA PRO A 76 -11.31 -8.17 1.02
C PRO A 76 -10.77 -6.93 0.28
N ARG A 77 -9.57 -6.46 0.64
CA ARG A 77 -8.96 -5.22 0.16
C ARG A 77 -7.47 -5.16 0.48
N SER A 78 -6.81 -4.07 0.04
CA SER A 78 -5.41 -3.77 0.34
C SER A 78 -5.19 -3.36 1.80
N LEU A 79 -3.93 -3.39 2.27
CA LEU A 79 -3.57 -3.02 3.64
C LEU A 79 -3.98 -1.57 3.96
N ASP A 80 -4.30 -1.33 5.22
CA ASP A 80 -4.54 0.03 5.70
C ASP A 80 -3.25 0.85 5.63
N ARG A 81 -3.40 2.15 5.36
CA ARG A 81 -2.28 3.09 5.27
C ARG A 81 -2.45 4.21 6.29
N PHE A 82 -1.37 4.65 6.90
CA PHE A 82 -1.39 5.82 7.78
C PHE A 82 -1.09 7.08 6.99
N ALA A 83 -1.74 8.19 7.36
CA ALA A 83 -1.40 9.49 6.80
C ALA A 83 0.04 9.86 7.16
N MET A 84 0.77 10.38 6.19
CA MET A 84 2.18 10.76 6.32
C MET A 84 2.39 12.22 5.91
N SER A 85 3.43 12.83 6.46
CA SER A 85 3.90 14.16 6.05
C SER A 85 5.41 14.27 6.16
N LEU A 86 6.03 14.98 5.23
CA LEU A 86 7.43 15.36 5.31
C LEU A 86 7.59 16.63 6.16
N GLY A 87 8.45 16.56 7.16
CA GLY A 87 8.87 17.65 8.01
C GLY A 87 10.00 18.45 7.37
N SER A 88 10.00 19.75 7.61
CA SER A 88 11.01 20.67 7.10
C SER A 88 12.31 20.55 7.90
N GLY A 89 13.40 20.10 7.29
CA GLY A 89 14.72 20.04 7.91
C GLY A 89 15.81 19.52 6.97
N PRO A 90 17.10 19.73 7.28
CA PRO A 90 18.23 19.37 6.41
C PRO A 90 18.39 17.86 6.16
N SER A 91 17.63 17.02 6.88
CA SER A 91 17.62 15.56 6.72
C SER A 91 16.24 14.98 6.44
N GLY A 92 15.22 15.82 6.16
CA GLY A 92 13.85 15.39 5.81
C GLY A 92 13.23 14.43 6.84
N THR A 93 12.47 14.94 7.81
CA THR A 93 11.82 14.05 8.79
C THR A 93 10.52 13.49 8.23
N VAL A 94 10.26 12.19 8.32
CA VAL A 94 8.93 11.63 7.99
C VAL A 94 8.10 11.51 9.26
N THR A 95 6.91 12.12 9.27
CA THR A 95 5.93 11.96 10.36
C THR A 95 4.80 11.07 9.91
N VAL A 96 4.46 10.06 10.71
CA VAL A 96 3.34 9.14 10.49
C VAL A 96 2.25 9.41 11.52
N SER A 97 1.06 9.77 11.06
CA SER A 97 -0.10 10.05 11.91
C SER A 97 -0.88 8.77 12.18
N THR A 98 -0.54 8.05 13.26
CA THR A 98 -1.19 6.76 13.60
C THR A 98 -2.67 6.89 13.98
N GLY A 99 -3.16 8.09 14.27
CA GLY A 99 -4.58 8.39 14.50
C GLY A 99 -5.41 8.59 13.22
N THR A 100 -4.76 8.70 12.06
CA THR A 100 -5.42 8.94 10.77
C THR A 100 -5.11 7.81 9.81
N LEU A 101 -6.09 6.94 9.59
CA LEU A 101 -5.96 5.71 8.82
C LEU A 101 -6.80 5.80 7.53
N ASN A 102 -6.20 5.54 6.37
CA ASN A 102 -6.94 5.18 5.18
C ASN A 102 -7.20 3.67 5.19
N ASN A 103 -8.42 3.30 5.59
CA ASN A 103 -8.89 1.91 5.62
C ASN A 103 -9.80 1.55 4.43
N THR A 104 -9.76 2.38 3.38
CA THR A 104 -10.62 2.28 2.20
C THR A 104 -9.83 1.97 0.92
N VAL A 105 -8.58 1.52 1.03
CA VAL A 105 -7.74 1.21 -0.14
C VAL A 105 -8.32 0.00 -0.89
N PRO A 106 -8.70 0.12 -2.19
CA PRO A 106 -9.32 -0.96 -2.95
C PRO A 106 -8.47 -2.20 -3.08
N HIS A 107 -9.16 -3.31 -3.36
CA HIS A 107 -8.55 -4.44 -4.04
C HIS A 107 -8.25 -4.05 -5.51
N PRO A 108 -7.02 -4.21 -6.01
CA PRO A 108 -6.70 -3.92 -7.41
C PRO A 108 -7.31 -4.98 -8.32
N ASP A 109 -8.06 -4.51 -9.32
CA ASP A 109 -8.54 -5.32 -10.43
C ASP A 109 -7.45 -5.47 -11.51
N PRO A 110 -7.66 -6.28 -12.57
CA PRO A 110 -6.66 -6.46 -13.62
C PRO A 110 -6.28 -5.17 -14.38
N THR A 111 -7.09 -4.12 -14.33
CA THR A 111 -6.86 -2.84 -15.02
C THR A 111 -6.15 -1.81 -14.15
N THR A 112 -6.22 -1.98 -12.83
CA THR A 112 -5.64 -1.07 -11.83
C THR A 112 -4.34 -1.61 -11.23
N ARG A 113 -4.03 -2.89 -11.47
CA ARG A 113 -2.81 -3.53 -11.00
C ARG A 113 -1.58 -3.02 -11.74
N ILE A 114 -0.80 -2.17 -11.06
CA ILE A 114 0.44 -1.60 -11.60
C ILE A 114 1.59 -2.62 -11.50
N ILE A 115 1.67 -3.34 -10.37
CA ILE A 115 2.71 -4.34 -10.12
C ILE A 115 2.16 -5.74 -10.47
N PRO A 116 2.79 -6.48 -11.41
CA PRO A 116 2.38 -7.84 -11.71
C PRO A 116 2.52 -8.72 -10.47
N ILE A 117 1.62 -9.72 -10.35
CA ILE A 117 1.70 -10.69 -9.26
C ILE A 117 3.09 -11.33 -9.30
N PRO A 118 3.86 -11.31 -8.19
CA PRO A 118 5.13 -12.02 -8.13
C PRO A 118 4.89 -13.48 -8.54
N SER A 119 5.58 -13.93 -9.58
CA SER A 119 5.54 -15.35 -10.00
C SER A 119 6.29 -16.26 -9.02
N VAL A 120 7.04 -15.66 -8.09
CA VAL A 120 7.80 -16.36 -7.05
C VAL A 120 6.84 -16.89 -6.00
N GLN A 121 6.91 -18.19 -5.74
CA GLN A 121 6.13 -18.83 -4.67
C GLN A 121 6.56 -18.24 -3.33
N CYS A 122 5.67 -17.46 -2.72
CA CYS A 122 5.89 -16.96 -1.38
C CYS A 122 5.51 -18.03 -0.35
N SER A 123 6.44 -18.41 0.52
CA SER A 123 6.12 -19.31 1.63
C SER A 123 5.05 -18.70 2.54
N ALA A 124 4.13 -19.54 3.02
CA ALA A 124 3.06 -19.13 3.94
C ALA A 124 3.63 -18.81 5.33
#